data_AF-R8BT33-F1
#
_entry.id   AF-R8BT33-F1
#
_cell.length_a   1.000
_cell.length_b   1.000
_cell.length_c   1.000
_cell.angle_alpha   90.00
_cell.angle_beta   90.00
_cell.angle_gamma   90.00
#
_symmetry.space_group_name_H-M   'P 1'
#
loop_
_entity.id
_entity.type
_entity.pdbx_description
1 polymer ?
#
loop_
_entity_poly.entity_id
_entity_poly.type
_entity_poly.pdbx_seq_one_letter_code
_entity_poly.pdbx_strand_id
1 'polypeptide(L)'
;MKFAHEFKEALSREGYPTRWLDSAIPYSQLKKCLKKVQRELRELGLDPETLQQLLAAHALSSEGDPVPVAKYNLDADKSKVLRPRLSIFVQLKDGEIVQASLSPASKSFLQKLTAVQTSSDQPGSILKSPIDLLEEPEQIPSDHEDTATSAHRYQRVEVPLVFDAEFFDILQNDVNNLDALQQEEQESLRKEVATLGHEVSAVTKPSRYSKNDISRWRELFELYLDAQVFFSTHERDHGARKSDVALRQLMWFQNQVKDRKLVEHFKLPASRDAYARFLELNAALLRNLKFQEINKTAIKKILKKFDKRTALGVSSSFPAAINSRSFMAEGVAKEICSQVSQEVVSVVPRLDDYICPVCMSIAWLPVRLKCQHVFCVRCVIKMQREHKRQCPLCRGDVIMQADLSK
;
A
#
# COMPACT_ATOMS: atom_id res chain seq x y z
N MET A 1 -7.29 22.93 14.43
CA MET A 1 -7.77 23.28 13.07
C MET A 1 -6.66 23.29 12.00
N LYS A 2 -5.39 23.11 12.37
CA LYS A 2 -4.24 23.34 11.49
C LYS A 2 -4.09 22.36 10.32
N PHE A 3 -4.26 21.05 10.54
CA PHE A 3 -3.97 20.04 9.50
C PHE A 3 -4.75 20.16 8.19
N ALA A 4 -6.04 20.56 8.19
CA ALA A 4 -6.80 20.69 6.94
C ALA A 4 -6.27 21.86 6.07
N HIS A 5 -5.79 22.92 6.72
CA HIS A 5 -5.13 24.04 6.06
C HIS A 5 -3.74 23.62 5.59
N GLU A 6 -2.95 22.99 6.46
CA GLU A 6 -1.61 22.46 6.14
C GLU A 6 -1.66 21.48 4.95
N PHE A 7 -2.69 20.62 4.87
CA PHE A 7 -2.88 19.68 3.76
C PHE A 7 -3.15 20.41 2.45
N LYS A 8 -4.07 21.39 2.45
CA LYS A 8 -4.38 22.19 1.25
C LYS A 8 -3.19 23.05 0.81
N GLU A 9 -2.49 23.62 1.77
CA GLU A 9 -1.28 24.42 1.54
C GLU A 9 -0.14 23.57 0.99
N ALA A 10 0.07 22.35 1.53
CA ALA A 10 1.07 21.42 1.03
C ALA A 10 0.79 20.99 -0.43
N LEU A 11 -0.47 20.75 -0.77
CA LEU A 11 -0.88 20.46 -2.15
C LEU A 11 -0.69 21.67 -3.09
N SER A 12 -0.93 22.88 -2.59
CA SER A 12 -0.81 24.11 -3.42
C SER A 12 0.65 24.52 -3.65
N ARG A 13 1.52 24.30 -2.66
CA ARG A 13 2.93 24.74 -2.71
C ARG A 13 3.78 23.97 -3.71
N GLU A 14 3.45 22.72 -3.98
CA GLU A 14 4.32 21.82 -4.77
C GLU A 14 3.93 21.72 -6.25
N GLY A 15 2.94 22.49 -6.72
CA GLY A 15 2.61 22.61 -8.14
C GLY A 15 2.17 21.29 -8.78
N TYR A 16 1.40 20.47 -8.06
CA TYR A 16 0.87 19.22 -8.59
C TYR A 16 -0.06 19.46 -9.80
N PRO A 17 -0.09 18.53 -10.78
CA PRO A 17 -1.06 18.58 -11.87
C PRO A 17 -2.50 18.64 -11.33
N THR A 18 -3.41 19.32 -12.05
CA THR A 18 -4.82 19.45 -11.66
C THR A 18 -5.46 18.09 -11.38
N ARG A 19 -5.20 17.10 -12.23
CA ARG A 19 -5.70 15.72 -12.05
C ARG A 19 -5.30 15.08 -10.71
N TRP A 20 -4.10 15.39 -10.20
CA TRP A 20 -3.64 14.90 -8.89
C TRP A 20 -4.36 15.62 -7.75
N LEU A 21 -4.56 16.93 -7.88
CA LEU A 21 -5.30 17.71 -6.89
C LEU A 21 -6.76 17.26 -6.79
N ASP A 22 -7.39 16.95 -7.92
CA ASP A 22 -8.77 16.48 -7.98
C ASP A 22 -8.94 15.06 -7.42
N SER A 23 -7.90 14.23 -7.52
CA SER A 23 -7.87 12.88 -6.92
C SER A 23 -7.41 12.86 -5.46
N ALA A 24 -6.94 13.99 -4.92
CA ALA A 24 -6.46 14.05 -3.54
C ALA A 24 -7.61 13.90 -2.54
N ILE A 25 -7.32 13.33 -1.37
CA ILE A 25 -8.36 13.08 -0.35
C ILE A 25 -9.05 14.39 0.07
N PRO A 26 -10.38 14.50 -0.06
CA PRO A 26 -11.16 15.68 0.30
C PRO A 26 -11.36 15.77 1.81
N TYR A 27 -10.26 15.96 2.55
CA TYR A 27 -10.21 15.92 4.02
C TYR A 27 -11.23 16.86 4.68
N SER A 28 -11.50 18.02 4.08
CA SER A 28 -12.48 18.98 4.59
C SER A 28 -13.93 18.50 4.45
N GLN A 29 -14.27 17.83 3.34
CA GLN A 29 -15.59 17.25 3.11
C GLN A 29 -15.84 16.07 4.04
N LEU A 30 -14.88 15.15 4.14
CA LEU A 30 -14.92 14.03 5.07
C LEU A 30 -15.11 14.49 6.52
N LYS A 31 -14.42 15.58 6.92
CA LYS A 31 -14.59 16.17 8.25
C LYS A 31 -15.99 16.77 8.46
N LYS A 32 -16.62 17.33 7.43
CA LYS A 32 -18.01 17.81 7.50
C LYS A 32 -18.97 16.63 7.62
N CYS A 33 -18.79 15.59 6.81
CA CYS A 33 -19.59 14.36 6.88
C CYS A 33 -19.49 13.71 8.27
N LEU A 34 -18.28 13.59 8.83
CA LEU A 34 -18.06 13.07 10.18
C LEU A 34 -18.76 13.88 11.29
N LYS A 35 -19.01 15.18 11.10
CA LYS A 35 -19.85 15.94 12.06
C LYS A 35 -21.32 15.53 11.98
N LYS A 36 -21.80 15.17 10.79
CA LYS A 36 -23.16 14.66 10.60
C LYS A 36 -23.30 13.28 11.25
N VAL A 37 -22.35 12.36 11.02
CA VAL A 37 -22.29 11.04 11.68
C VAL A 37 -22.34 11.19 13.20
N GLN A 38 -21.50 12.07 13.76
CA GLN A 38 -21.48 12.31 15.19
C GLN A 38 -22.82 12.85 15.73
N ARG A 39 -23.53 13.66 14.95
CA ARG A 39 -24.84 14.18 15.34
C ARG A 39 -25.91 13.08 15.26
N GLU A 40 -25.91 12.30 14.19
CA GLU A 40 -26.81 11.15 14.00
C GLU A 40 -26.67 10.16 15.17
N LEU A 41 -25.44 9.76 15.51
CA LEU A 41 -25.20 8.88 16.66
C LEU A 41 -25.73 9.45 17.98
N ARG A 42 -25.57 10.76 18.22
CA ARG A 42 -26.11 11.41 19.44
C ARG A 42 -27.62 11.51 19.44
N GLU A 43 -28.25 11.78 18.31
CA GLU A 43 -29.72 11.82 18.15
C GLU A 43 -30.33 10.43 18.43
N LEU A 44 -29.58 9.36 18.15
CA LEU A 44 -29.94 7.98 18.49
C LEU A 44 -29.59 7.58 19.94
N GLY A 45 -29.01 8.48 20.74
CA GLY A 45 -28.58 8.17 22.12
C GLY A 45 -27.35 7.25 22.19
N LEU A 46 -26.58 7.16 21.10
CA LEU A 46 -25.34 6.38 20.97
C LEU A 46 -24.14 7.33 21.02
N ASP A 47 -23.91 7.96 22.17
CA ASP A 47 -22.71 8.76 22.36
C ASP A 47 -21.43 7.88 22.41
N PRO A 48 -20.22 8.47 22.29
CA PRO A 48 -18.99 7.69 22.21
C PRO A 48 -18.73 6.79 23.42
N GLU A 49 -19.11 7.22 24.61
CA GLU A 49 -18.92 6.45 25.85
C GLU A 49 -19.88 5.26 25.88
N THR A 50 -21.13 5.49 25.51
CA THR A 50 -22.17 4.46 25.36
C THR A 50 -21.77 3.43 24.30
N LEU A 51 -21.32 3.87 23.12
CA LEU A 51 -20.86 2.97 22.05
C LEU A 51 -19.66 2.14 22.49
N GLN A 52 -18.71 2.73 23.22
CA GLN A 52 -17.56 1.99 23.73
C GLN A 52 -18.00 0.92 24.75
N GLN A 53 -18.94 1.23 25.64
CA GLN A 53 -19.50 0.26 26.58
C GLN A 53 -20.26 -0.86 25.86
N LEU A 54 -21.08 -0.52 24.86
CA LEU A 54 -21.84 -1.47 24.05
C LEU A 54 -20.96 -2.44 23.27
N LEU A 55 -19.90 -1.92 22.64
CA LEU A 55 -18.96 -2.74 21.85
C LEU A 55 -18.04 -3.61 22.72
N ALA A 56 -17.80 -3.21 23.98
CA ALA A 56 -17.02 -4.00 24.94
C ALA A 56 -17.86 -5.02 25.71
N ALA A 57 -19.19 -4.82 25.79
CA ALA A 57 -20.08 -5.70 26.52
C ALA A 57 -20.32 -7.01 25.76
N HIS A 58 -20.32 -8.11 26.52
CA HIS A 58 -20.65 -9.45 26.04
C HIS A 58 -21.81 -9.99 26.90
N ALA A 59 -22.83 -10.53 26.25
CA ALA A 59 -23.90 -11.31 26.87
C ALA A 59 -23.53 -12.80 26.88
N LEU A 60 -24.12 -13.59 27.75
CA LEU A 60 -23.94 -15.06 27.77
C LEU A 60 -25.09 -15.72 27.01
N SER A 61 -24.79 -16.49 25.98
CA SER A 61 -25.79 -17.29 25.27
C SER A 61 -26.46 -18.29 26.21
N SER A 62 -27.59 -18.87 25.80
CA SER A 62 -28.25 -19.96 26.51
C SER A 62 -27.34 -21.20 26.71
N GLU A 63 -26.26 -21.30 25.94
CA GLU A 63 -25.25 -22.38 26.01
C GLU A 63 -23.96 -21.95 26.74
N GLY A 64 -23.88 -20.72 27.24
CA GLY A 64 -22.74 -20.19 28.00
C GLY A 64 -21.67 -19.48 27.16
N ASP A 65 -21.88 -19.33 25.85
CA ASP A 65 -20.93 -18.66 24.95
C ASP A 65 -21.06 -17.12 25.02
N PRO A 66 -19.94 -16.38 24.98
CA PRO A 66 -19.97 -14.92 24.97
C PRO A 66 -20.45 -14.37 23.60
N VAL A 67 -21.61 -13.72 23.59
CA VAL A 67 -22.19 -13.03 22.43
C VAL A 67 -21.96 -11.52 22.57
N PRO A 68 -21.36 -10.82 21.58
CA PRO A 68 -21.15 -9.38 21.68
C PRO A 68 -22.49 -8.64 21.71
N VAL A 69 -22.62 -7.64 22.59
CA VAL A 69 -23.85 -6.83 22.72
C VAL A 69 -24.02 -5.86 21.56
N ALA A 70 -22.91 -5.36 21.00
CA ALA A 70 -22.91 -4.63 19.74
C ALA A 70 -21.73 -5.02 18.89
N LYS A 71 -21.91 -4.97 17.57
CA LYS A 71 -20.84 -5.21 16.59
C LYS A 71 -20.93 -4.16 15.49
N TYR A 72 -19.80 -3.53 15.22
CA TYR A 72 -19.65 -2.68 14.05
C TYR A 72 -18.82 -3.43 13.00
N ASN A 73 -19.43 -3.65 11.84
CA ASN A 73 -18.78 -4.27 10.71
C ASN A 73 -18.65 -3.27 9.58
N LEU A 74 -17.49 -3.28 8.94
CA LEU A 74 -17.25 -2.61 7.67
C LEU A 74 -17.02 -3.72 6.64
N ASP A 75 -18.08 -4.45 6.31
CA ASP A 75 -17.98 -5.59 5.40
C ASP A 75 -17.91 -5.05 3.97
N ALA A 76 -16.92 -5.52 3.21
CA ALA A 76 -16.95 -5.40 1.76
C ALA A 76 -17.88 -6.51 1.24
N ASP A 77 -19.02 -6.13 0.67
CA ASP A 77 -19.90 -7.11 0.02
C ASP A 77 -19.18 -7.77 -1.17
N LYS A 78 -19.75 -8.82 -1.78
CA LYS A 78 -19.20 -9.46 -2.99
C LYS A 78 -18.94 -8.45 -4.14
N SER A 79 -19.56 -7.27 -4.08
CA SER A 79 -19.40 -6.12 -4.98
C SER A 79 -18.20 -5.20 -4.68
N LYS A 80 -17.37 -5.49 -3.67
CA LYS A 80 -16.25 -4.66 -3.19
C LYS A 80 -16.64 -3.30 -2.60
N VAL A 81 -17.93 -2.95 -2.52
CA VAL A 81 -18.39 -1.71 -1.88
C VAL A 81 -18.43 -1.91 -0.36
N LEU A 82 -17.86 -0.96 0.39
CA LEU A 82 -17.88 -0.97 1.84
C LEU A 82 -19.30 -0.65 2.33
N ARG A 83 -19.87 -1.54 3.12
CA ARG A 83 -21.17 -1.31 3.77
C ARG A 83 -20.99 -1.27 5.28
N PRO A 84 -20.95 -0.08 5.88
CA PRO A 84 -20.91 0.02 7.34
C PRO A 84 -22.22 -0.50 7.93
N ARG A 85 -22.12 -1.35 8.94
CA ARG A 85 -23.26 -1.96 9.64
C ARG A 85 -23.01 -1.95 11.13
N LEU A 86 -23.83 -1.21 11.87
CA LEU A 86 -23.89 -1.28 13.32
C LEU A 86 -25.04 -2.21 13.71
N SER A 87 -24.71 -3.36 14.30
CA SER A 87 -25.68 -4.35 14.79
C SER A 87 -25.66 -4.37 16.31
N ILE A 88 -26.84 -4.33 16.95
CA ILE A 88 -27.00 -4.49 18.39
C ILE A 88 -27.76 -5.80 18.65
N PHE A 89 -27.23 -6.62 19.54
CA PHE A 89 -27.80 -7.91 19.93
C PHE A 89 -28.48 -7.77 21.28
N VAL A 90 -29.81 -7.89 21.28
CA VAL A 90 -30.65 -7.63 22.45
C VAL A 90 -31.25 -8.94 22.96
N GLN A 91 -31.15 -9.19 24.26
CA GLN A 91 -31.83 -10.30 24.93
C GLN A 91 -33.20 -9.84 25.41
N LEU A 92 -34.25 -10.43 24.86
CA LEU A 92 -35.63 -10.16 25.25
C LEU A 92 -36.10 -11.17 26.30
N LYS A 93 -36.79 -10.69 27.33
CA LYS A 93 -37.61 -11.51 28.23
C LYS A 93 -38.97 -10.84 28.35
N ASP A 94 -40.03 -11.54 27.96
CA ASP A 94 -41.42 -11.05 28.00
C ASP A 94 -41.67 -9.69 27.31
N GLY A 95 -40.93 -9.41 26.23
CA GLY A 95 -41.06 -8.15 25.46
C GLY A 95 -40.25 -6.97 26.01
N GLU A 96 -39.57 -7.14 27.15
CA GLU A 96 -38.69 -6.13 27.73
C GLU A 96 -37.20 -6.46 27.54
N ILE A 97 -36.40 -5.40 27.40
CA ILE A 97 -34.95 -5.50 27.18
C ILE A 97 -34.26 -5.68 28.53
N VAL A 98 -33.70 -6.87 28.77
CA VAL A 98 -33.14 -7.23 30.10
C VAL A 98 -31.67 -6.82 30.27
N GLN A 99 -31.03 -6.21 29.27
CA GLN A 99 -29.62 -5.84 29.38
C GLN A 99 -29.39 -4.72 30.42
N ALA A 100 -28.79 -5.09 31.56
CA ALA A 100 -28.52 -4.24 32.71
C ALA A 100 -27.47 -3.15 32.46
N SER A 101 -26.67 -3.27 31.40
CA SER A 101 -25.57 -2.34 31.05
C SER A 101 -25.98 -1.14 30.20
N LEU A 102 -27.25 -1.06 29.76
CA LEU A 102 -27.72 -0.01 28.86
C LEU A 102 -28.20 1.22 29.65
N SER A 103 -27.83 2.42 29.18
CA SER A 103 -28.38 3.67 29.70
C SER A 103 -29.91 3.73 29.50
N PRO A 104 -30.67 4.49 30.32
CA PRO A 104 -32.12 4.65 30.14
C PRO A 104 -32.49 5.15 28.73
N ALA A 105 -31.69 6.05 28.16
CA ALA A 105 -31.88 6.57 26.81
C ALA A 105 -31.67 5.48 25.74
N SER A 106 -30.64 4.64 25.89
CA SER A 106 -30.36 3.52 24.97
C SER A 106 -31.44 2.43 25.04
N LYS A 107 -31.98 2.17 26.23
CA LYS A 107 -33.12 1.24 26.42
C LYS A 107 -34.38 1.75 25.71
N SER A 108 -34.73 3.03 25.90
CA SER A 108 -35.88 3.63 25.21
C SER A 108 -35.73 3.65 23.69
N PHE A 109 -34.51 3.81 23.18
CA PHE A 109 -34.23 3.75 21.74
C PHE A 109 -34.40 2.32 21.19
N LEU A 110 -33.80 1.32 21.85
CA LEU A 110 -33.92 -0.06 21.41
C LEU A 110 -35.37 -0.55 21.48
N GLN A 111 -36.14 -0.14 22.50
CA GLN A 111 -37.58 -0.41 22.58
C GLN A 111 -38.37 0.21 21.42
N LYS A 112 -38.01 1.43 20.98
CA LYS A 112 -38.63 2.05 19.79
C LYS A 112 -38.26 1.29 18.51
N LEU A 113 -37.02 0.83 18.38
CA LEU A 113 -36.58 0.07 17.20
C LEU A 113 -37.22 -1.31 17.12
N THR A 114 -37.30 -2.05 18.23
CA THR A 114 -38.01 -3.34 18.25
C THR A 114 -39.50 -3.16 18.00
N ALA A 115 -40.15 -2.10 18.51
CA ALA A 115 -41.55 -1.79 18.22
C ALA A 115 -41.82 -1.46 16.74
N VAL A 116 -40.87 -0.81 16.05
CA VAL A 116 -40.96 -0.54 14.61
C VAL A 116 -40.72 -1.79 13.77
N GLN A 117 -39.86 -2.71 14.22
CA GLN A 117 -39.64 -3.99 13.54
C GLN A 117 -40.80 -4.97 13.74
N THR A 118 -41.40 -5.05 14.93
CA THR A 118 -42.56 -5.91 15.20
C THR A 118 -43.85 -5.43 14.54
N SER A 119 -43.97 -4.13 14.21
CA SER A 119 -45.09 -3.59 13.44
C SER A 119 -44.97 -3.77 11.92
N SER A 120 -43.80 -4.19 11.42
CA SER A 120 -43.60 -4.53 10.01
C SER A 120 -44.00 -5.98 9.65
N ASP A 121 -44.43 -6.78 10.63
CA ASP A 121 -44.88 -8.18 10.45
C ASP A 121 -46.40 -8.30 10.17
N GLN A 122 -46.99 -7.34 9.46
CA GLN A 122 -48.31 -7.55 8.83
C GLN A 122 -48.19 -7.90 7.34
N PRO A 123 -48.92 -8.91 6.85
CA PRO A 123 -48.74 -9.45 5.51
C PRO A 123 -49.37 -8.53 4.47
N GLY A 124 -48.56 -7.76 3.76
CA GLY A 124 -48.94 -7.16 2.49
C GLY A 124 -48.40 -5.77 2.21
N SER A 125 -47.14 -5.65 1.79
CA SER A 125 -46.74 -4.86 0.60
C SER A 125 -45.24 -5.03 0.34
N ILE A 126 -44.90 -5.09 -0.94
CA ILE A 126 -43.67 -5.60 -1.52
C ILE A 126 -42.53 -4.57 -1.46
N LEU A 127 -41.40 -4.94 -0.83
CA LEU A 127 -40.04 -4.65 -1.29
C LEU A 127 -39.13 -5.79 -0.78
N LYS A 128 -38.93 -6.80 -1.63
CA LYS A 128 -38.04 -7.95 -1.37
C LYS A 128 -36.57 -7.58 -1.66
N SER A 129 -35.65 -7.92 -0.74
CA SER A 129 -34.28 -8.38 -1.03
C SER A 129 -33.60 -8.88 0.26
N PRO A 130 -32.59 -9.77 0.21
CA PRO A 130 -32.71 -11.12 0.75
C PRO A 130 -31.88 -11.28 2.03
N ILE A 131 -32.48 -11.90 3.05
CA ILE A 131 -31.75 -12.40 4.21
C ILE A 131 -31.41 -13.85 3.88
N ASP A 132 -30.13 -14.11 3.59
CA ASP A 132 -29.55 -15.45 3.63
C ASP A 132 -29.73 -15.99 5.05
N LEU A 133 -30.69 -16.89 5.20
CA LEU A 133 -30.73 -17.86 6.30
C LEU A 133 -29.56 -18.81 6.07
N LEU A 134 -28.47 -18.60 6.79
CA LEU A 134 -27.50 -19.68 7.04
C LEU A 134 -28.07 -20.56 8.14
N GLU A 135 -28.96 -21.46 7.75
CA GLU A 135 -29.17 -22.73 8.45
C GLU A 135 -28.11 -23.70 7.92
N GLU A 136 -27.14 -24.06 8.75
CA GLU A 136 -26.43 -25.33 8.56
C GLU A 136 -27.20 -26.41 9.36
N PRO A 137 -27.52 -27.56 8.74
CA PRO A 137 -28.32 -28.60 9.37
C PRO A 137 -27.41 -29.63 10.05
N GLU A 138 -27.57 -29.83 11.35
CA GLU A 138 -27.24 -31.12 11.96
C GLU A 138 -28.48 -31.67 12.68
N GLN A 139 -29.04 -32.71 12.06
CA GLN A 139 -30.05 -33.59 12.65
C GLN A 139 -29.41 -34.45 13.72
N ILE A 140 -30.13 -34.72 14.82
CA ILE A 140 -30.35 -36.05 15.44
C ILE A 140 -31.50 -35.92 16.48
N PRO A 141 -32.33 -36.96 16.71
CA PRO A 141 -33.75 -36.82 17.06
C PRO A 141 -34.13 -37.08 18.52
N SER A 142 -35.27 -36.48 18.89
CA SER A 142 -36.32 -36.87 19.85
C SER A 142 -35.94 -37.49 21.21
N ASP A 143 -36.27 -36.82 22.31
CA ASP A 143 -37.53 -37.02 23.07
C ASP A 143 -37.46 -36.29 24.42
N HIS A 144 -38.65 -36.02 24.99
CA HIS A 144 -38.98 -35.52 26.34
C HIS A 144 -39.52 -34.08 26.47
N GLU A 145 -40.86 -34.06 26.50
CA GLU A 145 -41.72 -33.52 27.57
C GLU A 145 -41.48 -32.10 28.11
N ASP A 146 -42.47 -31.25 27.80
CA ASP A 146 -43.06 -30.20 28.63
C ASP A 146 -42.25 -29.72 29.84
N THR A 147 -41.42 -28.70 29.61
CA THR A 147 -41.24 -27.64 30.60
C THR A 147 -41.23 -26.29 29.89
N ALA A 148 -42.10 -25.38 30.34
CA ALA A 148 -42.15 -23.99 29.90
C ALA A 148 -40.91 -23.23 30.39
N THR A 149 -39.78 -23.40 29.71
CA THR A 149 -38.59 -22.59 29.90
C THR A 149 -38.71 -21.34 29.03
N SER A 150 -38.80 -20.17 29.67
CA SER A 150 -38.78 -18.85 29.03
C SER A 150 -37.57 -18.75 28.11
N ALA A 151 -37.77 -18.98 26.81
CA ALA A 151 -36.71 -19.00 25.82
C ALA A 151 -36.15 -17.59 25.67
N HIS A 152 -34.94 -17.36 26.18
CA HIS A 152 -34.21 -16.12 25.98
C HIS A 152 -33.89 -15.96 24.50
N ARG A 153 -34.71 -15.18 23.79
CA ARG A 153 -34.54 -14.94 22.35
C ARG A 153 -33.62 -13.74 22.16
N TYR A 154 -32.48 -13.99 21.50
CA TYR A 154 -31.57 -12.93 21.07
C TYR A 154 -32.03 -12.39 19.71
N GLN A 155 -32.32 -11.08 19.63
CA GLN A 155 -32.71 -10.41 18.38
C GLN A 155 -31.57 -9.50 17.91
N ARG A 156 -31.19 -9.60 16.63
CA ARG A 156 -30.25 -8.70 15.98
C ARG A 156 -31.01 -7.50 15.41
N VAL A 157 -30.68 -6.30 15.89
CA VAL A 157 -31.24 -5.04 15.41
C VAL A 157 -30.16 -4.28 14.67
N GLU A 158 -30.41 -3.96 13.40
CA GLU A 158 -29.51 -3.13 12.59
C GLU A 158 -29.85 -1.64 12.80
N VAL A 159 -28.84 -0.84 13.13
CA VAL A 159 -28.99 0.61 13.31
C VAL A 159 -28.70 1.29 11.96
N PRO A 160 -29.69 1.96 11.35
CA PRO A 160 -29.48 2.65 10.09
C PRO A 160 -28.66 3.92 10.31
N LEU A 161 -27.39 3.90 9.92
CA LEU A 161 -26.50 5.08 9.95
C LEU A 161 -26.31 5.60 8.51
N VAL A 162 -27.08 6.61 8.13
CA VAL A 162 -27.10 7.14 6.75
C VAL A 162 -25.82 7.92 6.45
N PHE A 163 -25.38 8.76 7.39
CA PHE A 163 -24.18 9.58 7.16
C PHE A 163 -22.90 8.78 7.29
N ASP A 164 -22.96 7.62 7.96
CA ASP A 164 -21.83 6.71 8.06
C ASP A 164 -21.55 6.04 6.71
N ALA A 165 -22.61 5.56 6.04
CA ALA A 165 -22.52 5.10 4.66
C ALA A 165 -21.98 6.19 3.72
N GLU A 166 -22.52 7.42 3.79
CA GLU A 166 -22.03 8.57 2.99
C GLU A 166 -20.53 8.81 3.21
N PHE A 167 -20.04 8.70 4.46
CA PHE A 167 -18.63 8.90 4.78
C PHE A 167 -17.73 7.85 4.11
N PHE A 168 -18.11 6.57 4.19
CA PHE A 168 -17.31 5.48 3.63
C PHE A 168 -17.43 5.38 2.11
N ASP A 169 -18.56 5.75 1.53
CA ASP A 169 -18.72 5.87 0.07
C ASP A 169 -17.75 6.93 -0.51
N ILE A 170 -17.69 8.12 0.12
CA ILE A 170 -16.74 9.18 -0.29
C ILE A 170 -15.31 8.65 -0.15
N LEU A 171 -14.95 8.15 1.04
CA LEU A 171 -13.59 7.73 1.32
C LEU A 171 -13.14 6.56 0.43
N GLN A 172 -14.02 5.60 0.14
CA GLN A 172 -13.71 4.48 -0.73
C GLN A 172 -13.52 4.93 -2.18
N ASN A 173 -14.39 5.80 -2.70
CA ASN A 173 -14.26 6.33 -4.05
C ASN A 173 -12.96 7.11 -4.24
N ASP A 174 -12.62 7.99 -3.30
CA ASP A 174 -11.39 8.78 -3.36
C ASP A 174 -10.14 7.90 -3.33
N VAL A 175 -10.19 6.83 -2.55
CA VAL A 175 -9.12 5.85 -2.45
C VAL A 175 -8.95 5.08 -3.76
N ASN A 176 -10.05 4.61 -4.34
CA ASN A 176 -10.01 3.91 -5.62
C ASN A 176 -9.46 4.82 -6.73
N ASN A 177 -9.80 6.12 -6.70
CA ASN A 177 -9.27 7.12 -7.62
C ASN A 177 -7.76 7.32 -7.44
N LEU A 178 -7.28 7.37 -6.19
CA LEU A 178 -5.84 7.44 -5.89
C LEU A 178 -5.09 6.20 -6.38
N ASP A 179 -5.67 5.02 -6.21
CA ASP A 179 -5.10 3.76 -6.71
C ASP A 179 -5.03 3.75 -8.24
N ALA A 180 -6.07 4.19 -8.94
CA ALA A 180 -6.08 4.31 -10.39
C ALA A 180 -5.04 5.32 -10.90
N LEU A 181 -4.98 6.51 -10.27
CA LEU A 181 -3.96 7.52 -10.59
C LEU A 181 -2.55 6.96 -10.38
N GLN A 182 -2.33 6.24 -9.28
CA GLN A 182 -1.04 5.65 -8.97
C GLN A 182 -0.60 4.61 -10.00
N GLN A 183 -1.52 3.79 -10.50
CA GLN A 183 -1.24 2.80 -11.56
C GLN A 183 -0.85 3.49 -12.87
N GLU A 184 -1.59 4.52 -13.27
CA GLU A 184 -1.29 5.30 -14.49
C GLU A 184 0.09 5.97 -14.40
N GLU A 185 0.37 6.64 -13.27
CA GLU A 185 1.68 7.29 -13.04
C GLU A 185 2.81 6.28 -13.01
N GLN A 186 2.60 5.12 -12.39
CA GLN A 186 3.57 4.04 -12.39
C GLN A 186 3.87 3.62 -13.83
N GLU A 187 2.86 3.32 -14.64
CA GLU A 187 3.07 2.94 -16.04
C GLU A 187 3.79 4.01 -16.87
N SER A 188 3.48 5.29 -16.66
CA SER A 188 4.19 6.39 -17.31
C SER A 188 5.66 6.40 -16.94
N LEU A 189 5.97 6.35 -15.64
CA LEU A 189 7.34 6.34 -15.14
C LEU A 189 8.12 5.12 -15.63
N ARG A 190 7.49 3.94 -15.70
CA ARG A 190 8.13 2.73 -16.27
C ARG A 190 8.57 2.94 -17.72
N LYS A 191 7.71 3.55 -18.55
CA LYS A 191 8.04 3.85 -19.96
C LYS A 191 9.17 4.86 -20.07
N GLU A 192 9.19 5.87 -19.19
CA GLU A 192 10.27 6.85 -19.13
C GLU A 192 11.60 6.21 -18.72
N VAL A 193 11.60 5.31 -17.72
CA VAL A 193 12.77 4.53 -17.30
C VAL A 193 13.35 3.71 -18.45
N ALA A 194 12.50 2.96 -19.17
CA ALA A 194 12.93 2.15 -20.30
C ALA A 194 13.54 3.00 -21.43
N THR A 195 12.88 4.13 -21.75
CA THR A 195 13.37 5.08 -22.76
C THR A 195 14.73 5.64 -22.37
N LEU A 196 14.87 6.08 -21.11
CA LEU A 196 16.12 6.59 -20.57
C LEU A 196 17.23 5.52 -20.59
N GLY A 197 16.89 4.27 -20.27
CA GLY A 197 17.80 3.13 -20.34
C GLY A 197 18.39 2.94 -21.73
N HIS A 198 17.55 3.01 -22.78
CA HIS A 198 17.99 2.94 -24.17
C HIS A 198 18.95 4.08 -24.56
N GLU A 199 18.68 5.29 -24.08
CA GLU A 199 19.48 6.47 -24.38
C GLU A 199 20.84 6.45 -23.69
N VAL A 200 20.85 6.07 -22.41
CA VAL A 200 22.06 5.82 -21.64
C VAL A 200 22.87 4.70 -22.29
N SER A 201 22.23 3.64 -22.78
CA SER A 201 22.90 2.56 -23.54
C SER A 201 23.59 3.09 -24.80
N ALA A 202 22.91 3.95 -25.56
CA ALA A 202 23.44 4.52 -26.79
C ALA A 202 24.70 5.36 -26.55
N VAL A 203 24.72 6.17 -25.48
CA VAL A 203 25.86 7.07 -25.15
C VAL A 203 27.01 6.37 -24.40
N THR A 204 26.75 5.19 -23.84
CA THR A 204 27.75 4.37 -23.12
C THR A 204 28.26 3.16 -23.91
N LYS A 205 27.77 2.94 -25.14
CA LYS A 205 28.21 1.84 -25.99
C LYS A 205 29.75 1.88 -26.21
N PRO A 206 30.48 0.81 -25.87
CA PRO A 206 31.91 0.73 -26.14
C PRO A 206 32.16 0.77 -27.65
N SER A 207 32.93 1.74 -28.13
CA SER A 207 33.34 1.85 -29.52
C SER A 207 34.84 2.16 -29.58
N ARG A 208 35.56 1.47 -30.47
CA ARG A 208 36.99 1.74 -30.70
C ARG A 208 37.22 3.05 -31.47
N TYR A 209 36.21 3.51 -32.21
CA TYR A 209 36.36 4.60 -33.18
C TYR A 209 35.48 5.81 -32.87
N SER A 210 34.50 5.69 -31.97
CA SER A 210 33.61 6.79 -31.58
C SER A 210 33.81 7.21 -30.12
N LYS A 211 33.62 8.50 -29.87
CA LYS A 211 33.60 9.05 -28.50
C LYS A 211 32.41 8.45 -27.74
N ASN A 212 32.65 8.06 -26.50
CA ASN A 212 31.60 7.69 -25.54
C ASN A 212 31.89 8.32 -24.18
N ASP A 213 30.87 8.32 -23.33
CA ASP A 213 30.91 8.89 -21.98
C ASP A 213 30.83 7.82 -20.89
N ILE A 214 31.15 6.56 -21.21
CA ILE A 214 31.00 5.40 -20.31
C ILE A 214 31.65 5.62 -18.93
N SER A 215 32.88 6.14 -18.87
CA SER A 215 33.57 6.38 -17.59
C SER A 215 32.88 7.43 -16.72
N ARG A 216 32.27 8.44 -17.34
CA ARG A 216 31.57 9.53 -16.62
C ARG A 216 30.22 9.04 -16.11
N TRP A 217 29.51 8.25 -16.92
CA TRP A 217 28.27 7.60 -16.51
C TRP A 217 28.49 6.59 -15.38
N ARG A 218 29.62 5.87 -15.35
CA ARG A 218 30.01 5.02 -14.21
C ARG A 218 30.12 5.81 -12.93
N GLU A 219 30.95 6.86 -12.92
CA GLU A 219 31.15 7.69 -11.72
C GLU A 219 29.83 8.34 -11.26
N LEU A 220 29.00 8.77 -12.21
CA LEU A 220 27.69 9.34 -11.92
C LEU A 220 26.75 8.32 -11.26
N PHE A 221 26.68 7.09 -11.78
CA PHE A 221 25.81 6.07 -11.20
C PHE A 221 26.35 5.48 -9.90
N GLU A 222 27.67 5.43 -9.70
CA GLU A 222 28.28 5.12 -8.41
C GLU A 222 27.82 6.13 -7.35
N LEU A 223 27.91 7.43 -7.65
CA LEU A 223 27.40 8.48 -6.76
C LEU A 223 25.90 8.36 -6.50
N TYR A 224 25.10 8.02 -7.52
CA TYR A 224 23.67 7.86 -7.36
C TYR A 224 23.31 6.65 -6.48
N LEU A 225 24.01 5.53 -6.65
CA LEU A 225 23.85 4.34 -5.80
C LEU A 225 24.28 4.64 -4.36
N ASP A 226 25.38 5.35 -4.15
CA ASP A 226 25.85 5.78 -2.83
C ASP A 226 24.86 6.73 -2.14
N ALA A 227 24.20 7.61 -2.91
CA ALA A 227 23.19 8.54 -2.39
C ALA A 227 22.00 7.81 -1.77
N GLN A 228 21.70 6.58 -2.22
CA GLN A 228 20.63 5.74 -1.65
C GLN A 228 19.31 6.52 -1.49
N VAL A 229 18.93 7.23 -2.56
CA VAL A 229 17.96 8.33 -2.52
C VAL A 229 16.60 7.91 -1.94
N PHE A 230 16.03 6.83 -2.46
CA PHE A 230 14.68 6.39 -2.10
C PHE A 230 14.69 5.20 -1.14
N PHE A 231 15.82 4.49 -1.01
CA PHE A 231 15.95 3.28 -0.19
C PHE A 231 17.30 3.26 0.50
N SER A 232 17.30 2.93 1.79
CA SER A 232 18.54 2.65 2.53
C SER A 232 18.83 1.16 2.55
N THR A 233 20.10 0.80 2.42
CA THR A 233 20.63 -0.55 2.67
C THR A 233 21.39 -0.65 3.99
N HIS A 234 21.49 0.44 4.77
CA HIS A 234 22.16 0.38 6.06
C HIS A 234 21.32 -0.35 7.11
N GLU A 235 21.98 -1.07 8.02
CA GLU A 235 21.32 -1.91 9.03
C GLU A 235 20.33 -1.16 9.92
N ARG A 236 20.59 0.13 10.21
CA ARG A 236 19.80 0.93 11.16
C ARG A 236 18.53 1.54 10.56
N ASP A 237 18.51 1.82 9.27
CA ASP A 237 17.42 2.52 8.59
C ASP A 237 17.01 1.83 7.27
N HIS A 238 17.26 0.53 7.17
CA HIS A 238 16.94 -0.31 6.01
C HIS A 238 15.47 -0.15 5.58
N GLY A 239 15.26 0.10 4.29
CA GLY A 239 13.93 0.19 3.70
C GLY A 239 13.64 1.52 2.99
N ALA A 240 12.36 1.77 2.76
CA ALA A 240 11.89 2.96 2.05
C ALA A 240 12.17 4.24 2.84
N ARG A 241 12.73 5.25 2.17
CA ARG A 241 12.97 6.57 2.75
C ARG A 241 11.73 7.45 2.63
N LYS A 242 11.58 8.34 3.60
CA LYS A 242 10.59 9.42 3.54
C LYS A 242 10.99 10.49 2.54
N SER A 243 10.01 11.23 2.04
CA SER A 243 10.23 12.28 1.04
C SER A 243 11.21 13.38 1.48
N ASP A 244 11.25 13.73 2.77
CA ASP A 244 12.17 14.73 3.30
C ASP A 244 13.64 14.26 3.25
N VAL A 245 13.87 12.98 3.55
CA VAL A 245 15.19 12.35 3.46
C VAL A 245 15.59 12.18 2.00
N ALA A 246 14.68 11.70 1.15
CA ALA A 246 14.93 11.51 -0.28
C ALA A 246 15.30 12.83 -0.98
N LEU A 247 14.62 13.93 -0.63
CA LEU A 247 14.98 15.27 -1.11
C LEU A 247 16.42 15.65 -0.71
N ARG A 248 16.81 15.44 0.56
CA ARG A 248 18.17 15.73 1.02
C ARG A 248 19.21 14.89 0.28
N GLN A 249 18.93 13.61 0.02
CA GLN A 249 19.84 12.75 -0.73
C GLN A 249 19.95 13.13 -2.21
N LEU A 250 18.85 13.53 -2.85
CA LEU A 250 18.90 14.08 -4.21
C LEU A 250 19.71 15.36 -4.29
N MET A 251 19.57 16.25 -3.30
CA MET A 251 20.38 17.46 -3.22
C MET A 251 21.86 17.12 -3.03
N TRP A 252 22.17 16.16 -2.15
CA TRP A 252 23.54 15.67 -1.96
C TRP A 252 24.12 15.14 -3.28
N PHE A 253 23.39 14.26 -3.97
CA PHE A 253 23.79 13.71 -5.27
C PHE A 253 24.08 14.81 -6.30
N GLN A 254 23.16 15.78 -6.45
CA GLN A 254 23.34 16.89 -7.39
C GLN A 254 24.56 17.75 -7.04
N ASN A 255 24.79 18.01 -5.76
CA ASN A 255 25.97 18.75 -5.30
C ASN A 255 27.25 17.97 -5.62
N GLN A 256 27.30 16.67 -5.36
CA GLN A 256 28.46 15.83 -5.70
C GLN A 256 28.76 15.83 -7.21
N VAL A 257 27.72 15.72 -8.05
CA VAL A 257 27.85 15.77 -9.50
C VAL A 257 28.41 17.12 -9.96
N LYS A 258 27.95 18.22 -9.34
CA LYS A 258 28.39 19.59 -9.63
C LYS A 258 29.83 19.84 -9.19
N ASP A 259 30.19 19.45 -7.97
CA ASP A 259 31.52 19.66 -7.40
C ASP A 259 32.60 18.93 -8.22
N ARG A 260 32.27 17.75 -8.73
CA ARG A 260 33.14 16.96 -9.62
C ARG A 260 33.04 17.37 -11.11
N LYS A 261 32.16 18.32 -11.44
CA LYS A 261 31.92 18.84 -12.80
C LYS A 261 31.64 17.74 -13.83
N LEU A 262 30.96 16.65 -13.44
CA LEU A 262 30.83 15.47 -14.31
C LEU A 262 30.09 15.78 -15.62
N VAL A 263 29.04 16.60 -15.53
CA VAL A 263 28.16 16.96 -16.65
C VAL A 263 28.87 17.88 -17.66
N GLU A 264 29.71 18.79 -17.18
CA GLU A 264 30.49 19.70 -18.03
C GLU A 264 31.42 18.92 -18.95
N HIS A 265 31.99 17.84 -18.41
CA HIS A 265 32.96 17.01 -19.12
C HIS A 265 32.31 16.02 -20.10
N PHE A 266 30.98 15.88 -20.17
CA PHE A 266 30.35 15.01 -21.16
C PHE A 266 30.74 15.42 -22.59
N LYS A 267 31.17 14.43 -23.38
CA LYS A 267 31.61 14.63 -24.76
C LYS A 267 30.44 14.69 -25.73
N LEU A 268 29.36 13.98 -25.43
CA LEU A 268 28.17 13.89 -26.27
C LEU A 268 27.06 14.81 -25.73
N PRO A 269 26.41 15.63 -26.58
CA PRO A 269 25.26 16.43 -26.14
C PRO A 269 24.11 15.52 -25.66
N ALA A 270 23.91 14.38 -26.31
CA ALA A 270 22.93 13.38 -25.90
C ALA A 270 23.14 12.86 -24.46
N SER A 271 24.38 12.84 -23.94
CA SER A 271 24.65 12.49 -22.54
C SER A 271 24.10 13.55 -21.57
N ARG A 272 24.15 14.83 -21.96
CA ARG A 272 23.59 15.93 -21.17
C ARG A 272 22.07 15.86 -21.16
N ASP A 273 21.46 15.57 -22.30
CA ASP A 273 20.01 15.40 -22.44
C ASP A 273 19.50 14.20 -21.61
N ALA A 274 20.20 13.07 -21.67
CA ALA A 274 19.90 11.90 -20.85
C ALA A 274 20.07 12.19 -19.35
N TYR A 275 21.10 12.94 -18.95
CA TYR A 275 21.27 13.37 -17.55
C TYR A 275 20.15 14.29 -17.08
N ALA A 276 19.73 15.26 -17.90
CA ALA A 276 18.62 16.15 -17.58
C ALA A 276 17.33 15.33 -17.35
N ARG A 277 17.02 14.39 -18.24
CA ARG A 277 15.88 13.47 -18.06
C ARG A 277 16.00 12.56 -16.86
N PHE A 278 17.21 12.11 -16.52
CA PHE A 278 17.44 11.37 -15.28
C PHE A 278 17.10 12.20 -14.04
N LEU A 279 17.43 13.50 -14.02
CA LEU A 279 17.05 14.39 -12.92
C LEU A 279 15.53 14.64 -12.88
N GLU A 280 14.90 14.82 -14.04
CA GLU A 280 13.44 15.00 -14.15
C GLU A 280 12.69 13.77 -13.64
N LEU A 281 13.14 12.56 -14.01
CA LEU A 281 12.59 11.30 -13.52
C LEU A 281 12.70 11.19 -11.99
N ASN A 282 13.87 11.52 -11.43
CA ASN A 282 14.07 11.54 -9.98
C ASN A 282 13.18 12.56 -9.27
N ALA A 283 12.98 13.74 -9.87
CA ALA A 283 12.07 14.75 -9.35
C ALA A 283 10.60 14.28 -9.41
N ALA A 284 10.20 13.59 -10.48
CA ALA A 284 8.88 13.00 -10.63
C ALA A 284 8.63 11.90 -9.57
N LEU A 285 9.62 11.04 -9.33
CA LEU A 285 9.56 10.03 -8.27
C LEU A 285 9.42 10.66 -6.88
N LEU A 286 10.19 11.70 -6.58
CA LEU A 286 10.07 12.44 -5.33
C LEU A 286 8.69 13.08 -5.18
N ARG A 287 8.15 13.67 -6.25
CA ARG A 287 6.81 14.28 -6.27
C ARG A 287 5.73 13.23 -6.00
N ASN A 288 5.83 12.05 -6.63
CA ASN A 288 4.91 10.93 -6.40
C ASN A 288 4.98 10.45 -4.93
N LEU A 289 6.19 10.28 -4.39
CA LEU A 289 6.40 9.88 -3.00
C LEU A 289 5.78 10.87 -2.02
N LYS A 290 5.98 12.18 -2.23
CA LYS A 290 5.37 13.24 -1.40
C LYS A 290 3.85 13.23 -1.45
N PHE A 291 3.29 13.15 -2.66
CA PHE A 291 1.84 13.12 -2.86
C PHE A 291 1.21 11.93 -2.15
N GLN A 292 1.83 10.75 -2.28
CA GLN A 292 1.42 9.57 -1.55
C GLN A 292 1.46 9.86 -0.05
N GLU A 293 2.61 10.21 0.53
CA GLU A 293 2.76 10.46 1.97
C GLU A 293 1.72 11.41 2.56
N ILE A 294 1.42 12.50 1.85
CA ILE A 294 0.44 13.50 2.27
C ILE A 294 -0.98 12.90 2.29
N ASN A 295 -1.39 12.16 1.25
CA ASN A 295 -2.67 11.45 1.20
C ASN A 295 -2.74 10.32 2.25
N LYS A 296 -1.69 9.50 2.38
CA LYS A 296 -1.52 8.47 3.42
C LYS A 296 -1.80 9.04 4.81
N THR A 297 -1.21 10.20 5.08
CA THR A 297 -1.34 10.90 6.35
C THR A 297 -2.76 11.45 6.56
N ALA A 298 -3.39 11.99 5.51
CA ALA A 298 -4.75 12.49 5.56
C ALA A 298 -5.76 11.38 5.88
N ILE A 299 -5.66 10.23 5.23
CA ILE A 299 -6.46 9.02 5.48
C ILE A 299 -6.29 8.58 6.94
N LYS A 300 -5.04 8.37 7.39
CA LYS A 300 -4.78 7.94 8.78
C LYS A 300 -5.35 8.93 9.80
N LYS A 301 -5.25 10.23 9.53
CA LYS A 301 -5.79 11.28 10.42
C LYS A 301 -7.31 11.38 10.38
N ILE A 302 -7.97 11.10 9.25
CA ILE A 302 -9.43 11.14 9.18
C ILE A 302 -10.02 9.90 9.85
N LEU A 303 -9.45 8.71 9.63
CA LEU A 303 -9.86 7.47 10.32
C LEU A 303 -9.65 7.57 11.84
N LYS A 304 -8.50 8.06 12.30
CA LYS A 304 -8.30 8.33 13.74
C LYS A 304 -9.27 9.37 14.30
N LYS A 305 -9.72 10.32 13.49
CA LYS A 305 -10.71 11.32 13.92
C LYS A 305 -12.10 10.73 13.98
N PHE A 306 -12.42 9.81 13.08
CA PHE A 306 -13.64 9.02 13.07
C PHE A 306 -13.74 8.25 14.39
N ASP A 307 -12.75 7.41 14.71
CA ASP A 307 -12.74 6.60 15.93
C ASP A 307 -12.84 7.43 17.21
N LYS A 308 -12.16 8.59 17.26
CA LYS A 308 -12.26 9.51 18.41
C LYS A 308 -13.66 10.09 18.62
N ARG A 309 -14.53 10.06 17.61
CA ARG A 309 -15.88 10.65 17.65
C ARG A 309 -16.98 9.62 17.69
N THR A 310 -16.70 8.37 17.33
CA THR A 310 -17.71 7.32 17.19
C THR A 310 -17.37 6.07 18.01
N ALA A 311 -16.12 5.89 18.45
CA ALA A 311 -15.63 4.68 19.14
C ALA A 311 -15.78 3.35 18.35
N LEU A 312 -16.09 3.41 17.05
CA LEU A 312 -16.38 2.22 16.22
C LEU A 312 -15.13 1.47 15.71
N GLY A 313 -13.92 1.94 16.03
CA GLY A 313 -12.67 1.21 15.77
C GLY A 313 -12.33 1.01 14.28
N VAL A 314 -12.71 1.94 13.42
CA VAL A 314 -12.59 1.80 11.96
C VAL A 314 -11.16 2.00 11.46
N SER A 315 -10.28 2.63 12.23
CA SER A 315 -8.88 2.80 11.82
C SER A 315 -8.10 1.50 11.67
N SER A 316 -8.55 0.40 12.30
CA SER A 316 -7.97 -0.94 12.14
C SER A 316 -8.69 -1.78 11.09
N SER A 317 -10.02 -1.67 10.98
CA SER A 317 -10.81 -2.49 10.06
C SER A 317 -10.82 -1.96 8.63
N PHE A 318 -10.77 -0.63 8.43
CA PHE A 318 -10.81 -0.02 7.10
C PHE A 318 -9.67 -0.45 6.17
N PRO A 319 -8.40 -0.47 6.60
CA PRO A 319 -7.31 -0.95 5.74
C PRO A 319 -7.47 -2.42 5.31
N ALA A 320 -8.09 -3.25 6.15
CA ALA A 320 -8.38 -4.65 5.82
C ALA A 320 -9.58 -4.78 4.87
N ALA A 321 -10.62 -3.97 5.08
CA ALA A 321 -11.87 -4.02 4.33
C ALA A 321 -11.74 -3.51 2.89
N ILE A 322 -10.86 -2.52 2.64
CA ILE A 322 -10.57 -2.05 1.27
C ILE A 322 -9.79 -3.08 0.42
N ASN A 323 -9.39 -4.21 1.03
CA ASN A 323 -8.97 -5.46 0.40
C ASN A 323 -8.36 -5.28 -1.01
N SER A 324 -7.19 -4.63 -1.06
CA SER A 324 -6.42 -4.49 -2.29
C SER A 324 -4.99 -4.16 -1.95
N ARG A 325 -4.05 -4.86 -2.60
CA ARG A 325 -2.60 -4.71 -2.52
C ARG A 325 -2.10 -3.31 -2.95
N SER A 326 -2.98 -2.31 -3.08
CA SER A 326 -2.74 -1.04 -3.74
C SER A 326 -2.82 0.17 -2.81
N PHE A 327 -3.70 0.16 -1.79
CA PHE A 327 -4.08 1.33 -0.97
C PHE A 327 -2.93 2.26 -0.55
N MET A 328 -1.76 1.67 -0.24
CA MET A 328 -0.59 2.39 0.24
C MET A 328 0.71 1.69 -0.15
N ALA A 329 0.78 0.98 -1.28
CA ALA A 329 1.98 0.20 -1.56
C ALA A 329 3.22 1.12 -1.55
N GLU A 330 4.12 0.90 -0.59
CA GLU A 330 5.54 1.33 -0.65
C GLU A 330 6.24 0.81 -1.94
N GLY A 331 5.50 0.03 -2.74
CA GLY A 331 5.90 -0.60 -3.98
C GLY A 331 6.14 0.35 -5.15
N VAL A 332 5.50 1.52 -5.32
CA VAL A 332 5.75 2.31 -6.55
C VAL A 332 7.17 2.83 -6.59
N ALA A 333 7.59 3.56 -5.55
CA ALA A 333 8.97 4.02 -5.46
C ALA A 333 9.95 2.84 -5.53
N LYS A 334 9.64 1.71 -4.89
CA LYS A 334 10.51 0.53 -4.85
C LYS A 334 10.64 -0.15 -6.20
N GLU A 335 9.52 -0.35 -6.87
CA GLU A 335 9.40 -0.97 -8.18
C GLU A 335 10.09 -0.10 -9.22
N ILE A 336 9.80 1.20 -9.26
CA ILE A 336 10.46 2.09 -10.21
C ILE A 336 11.95 2.22 -9.90
N CYS A 337 12.38 2.31 -8.63
CA CYS A 337 13.81 2.31 -8.30
C CYS A 337 14.51 1.00 -8.67
N SER A 338 13.83 -0.14 -8.50
CA SER A 338 14.32 -1.43 -8.97
C SER A 338 14.49 -1.41 -10.49
N GLN A 339 13.52 -0.87 -11.22
CA GLN A 339 13.59 -0.74 -12.67
C GLN A 339 14.66 0.24 -13.12
N VAL A 340 14.83 1.40 -12.48
CA VAL A 340 15.95 2.32 -12.72
C VAL A 340 17.28 1.60 -12.51
N SER A 341 17.39 0.81 -11.45
CA SER A 341 18.61 0.04 -11.16
C SER A 341 18.88 -1.01 -12.25
N GLN A 342 17.84 -1.69 -12.73
CA GLN A 342 17.94 -2.75 -13.74
C GLN A 342 18.13 -2.20 -15.16
N GLU A 343 17.36 -1.20 -15.58
CA GLU A 343 17.28 -0.75 -16.97
C GLU A 343 18.15 0.48 -17.27
N VAL A 344 18.55 1.25 -16.27
CA VAL A 344 19.34 2.47 -16.46
C VAL A 344 20.75 2.29 -15.88
N VAL A 345 20.84 1.89 -14.61
CA VAL A 345 22.15 1.77 -13.93
C VAL A 345 22.93 0.56 -14.42
N SER A 346 22.30 -0.62 -14.54
CA SER A 346 22.99 -1.84 -14.94
C SER A 346 23.46 -1.86 -16.40
N VAL A 347 22.90 -0.96 -17.24
CA VAL A 347 23.29 -0.80 -18.64
C VAL A 347 24.74 -0.34 -18.77
N VAL A 348 25.27 0.35 -17.77
CA VAL A 348 26.65 0.82 -17.75
C VAL A 348 27.51 -0.25 -17.08
N PRO A 349 28.33 -0.99 -17.84
CA PRO A 349 29.12 -2.09 -17.28
C PRO A 349 30.06 -1.56 -16.21
N ARG A 350 30.12 -2.18 -15.04
CA ARG A 350 31.04 -1.80 -13.95
C ARG A 350 32.36 -2.53 -14.09
N LEU A 351 33.39 -2.08 -13.36
CA LEU A 351 34.67 -2.80 -13.32
C LEU A 351 34.52 -4.17 -12.66
N ASP A 352 33.67 -4.27 -11.65
CA ASP A 352 33.38 -5.51 -10.91
C ASP A 352 32.80 -6.61 -11.80
N ASP A 353 32.04 -6.24 -12.84
CA ASP A 353 31.45 -7.19 -13.79
C ASP A 353 32.52 -7.92 -14.63
N TYR A 354 33.76 -7.42 -14.60
CA TYR A 354 34.91 -8.00 -15.28
C TYR A 354 35.95 -8.56 -14.30
N ILE A 355 35.67 -8.67 -13.01
CA ILE A 355 36.61 -9.32 -12.08
C ILE A 355 36.52 -10.84 -12.24
N CYS A 356 37.65 -11.49 -12.50
CA CYS A 356 37.74 -12.94 -12.51
C CYS A 356 37.66 -13.46 -11.06
N PRO A 357 36.65 -14.29 -10.69
CA PRO A 357 36.47 -14.76 -9.32
C PRO A 357 37.57 -15.74 -8.87
N VAL A 358 38.39 -16.25 -9.80
CA VAL A 358 39.48 -17.18 -9.50
C VAL A 358 40.74 -16.44 -9.05
N CYS A 359 41.08 -15.32 -9.71
CA CYS A 359 42.30 -14.56 -9.40
C CYS A 359 42.01 -13.19 -8.77
N MET A 360 40.73 -12.84 -8.58
CA MET A 360 40.27 -11.59 -7.98
C MET A 360 40.86 -10.34 -8.66
N SER A 361 41.11 -10.44 -9.97
CA SER A 361 41.69 -9.37 -10.79
C SER A 361 40.83 -9.15 -12.03
N ILE A 362 40.94 -7.97 -12.67
CA ILE A 362 40.27 -7.69 -13.95
C ILE A 362 40.60 -8.80 -14.95
N ALA A 363 39.56 -9.34 -15.59
CA ALA A 363 39.62 -10.51 -16.44
C ALA A 363 40.43 -10.20 -17.70
N TRP A 364 41.69 -10.64 -17.70
CA TRP A 364 42.56 -10.50 -18.86
C TRP A 364 42.20 -11.55 -19.91
N LEU A 365 41.88 -11.08 -21.12
CA LEU A 365 41.30 -11.86 -22.22
C LEU A 365 40.10 -12.70 -21.72
N PRO A 366 38.97 -12.04 -21.42
CA PRO A 366 37.84 -12.66 -20.73
C PRO A 366 37.24 -13.78 -21.59
N VAL A 367 37.11 -14.96 -20.98
CA VAL A 367 36.43 -16.13 -21.57
C VAL A 367 35.07 -16.26 -20.91
N ARG A 368 34.01 -16.16 -21.72
CA ARG A 368 32.63 -16.36 -21.27
C ARG A 368 32.23 -17.81 -21.49
N LEU A 369 31.97 -18.54 -20.40
CA LEU A 369 31.57 -19.94 -20.46
C LEU A 369 30.13 -20.08 -21.00
N LYS A 370 29.71 -21.30 -21.36
CA LYS A 370 28.31 -21.58 -21.75
C LYS A 370 27.29 -21.21 -20.67
N CYS A 371 27.68 -21.25 -19.40
CA CYS A 371 26.86 -20.80 -18.27
C CYS A 371 26.89 -19.27 -18.05
N GLN A 372 27.41 -18.48 -19.00
CA GLN A 372 27.52 -17.01 -19.00
C GLN A 372 28.50 -16.39 -18.00
N HIS A 373 29.09 -17.17 -17.09
CA HIS A 373 30.15 -16.68 -16.19
C HIS A 373 31.45 -16.38 -16.94
N VAL A 374 32.14 -15.31 -16.53
CA VAL A 374 33.35 -14.79 -17.17
C VAL A 374 34.58 -15.01 -16.28
N PHE A 375 35.68 -15.47 -16.88
CA PHE A 375 36.96 -15.73 -16.22
C PHE A 375 38.13 -15.27 -17.10
N CYS A 376 39.33 -15.08 -16.53
CA CYS A 376 40.55 -14.90 -17.33
C CYS A 376 40.84 -16.16 -18.15
N VAL A 377 41.36 -16.01 -19.38
CA VAL A 377 41.87 -17.14 -20.18
C VAL A 377 42.84 -18.01 -19.39
N ARG A 378 43.77 -17.41 -18.65
CA ARG A 378 44.77 -18.14 -17.84
C ARG A 378 44.13 -18.97 -16.74
N CYS A 379 43.07 -18.45 -16.12
CA CYS A 379 42.33 -19.16 -15.08
C CYS A 379 41.55 -20.34 -15.66
N VAL A 380 40.92 -20.17 -16.84
CA VAL A 380 40.24 -21.26 -17.54
C VAL A 380 41.22 -22.35 -17.94
N ILE A 381 42.35 -22.00 -18.56
CA ILE A 381 43.40 -22.97 -18.93
C ILE A 381 43.92 -23.72 -17.70
N LYS A 382 44.14 -23.03 -16.57
CA LYS A 382 44.55 -23.68 -15.32
C LYS A 382 43.51 -24.70 -14.84
N MET A 383 42.23 -24.33 -14.84
CA MET A 383 41.15 -25.24 -14.43
C MET A 383 41.01 -26.45 -15.38
N GLN A 384 41.18 -26.24 -16.69
CA GLN A 384 41.19 -27.33 -17.68
C GLN A 384 42.35 -28.31 -17.47
N ARG A 385 43.57 -27.79 -17.20
CA ARG A 385 44.75 -28.62 -16.89
C ARG A 385 44.61 -29.40 -15.59
N GLU A 386 43.92 -28.83 -14.61
CA GLU A 386 43.58 -29.49 -13.34
C GLU A 386 42.37 -30.44 -13.46
N HIS A 387 41.83 -30.65 -14.67
CA HIS A 387 40.62 -31.44 -14.94
C HIS A 387 39.39 -31.01 -14.11
N LYS A 388 39.32 -29.75 -13.70
CA LYS A 388 38.16 -29.17 -13.01
C LYS A 388 37.08 -28.85 -14.05
N ARG A 389 36.09 -29.73 -14.14
CA ARG A 389 35.01 -29.65 -15.14
C ARG A 389 33.94 -28.60 -14.82
N GLN A 390 33.71 -28.38 -13.53
CA GLN A 390 32.62 -27.56 -13.01
C GLN A 390 32.99 -26.07 -12.90
N CYS A 391 32.05 -25.20 -13.26
CA CYS A 391 32.17 -23.77 -13.03
C CYS A 391 32.24 -23.45 -11.52
N PRO A 392 33.21 -22.65 -11.03
CA PRO A 392 33.30 -22.27 -9.62
C PRO A 392 32.07 -21.52 -9.07
N LEU A 393 31.28 -20.88 -9.93
CA LEU A 393 30.12 -20.08 -9.53
C LEU A 393 28.82 -20.89 -9.51
N CYS A 394 28.47 -21.55 -10.62
CA CYS A 394 27.20 -22.29 -10.74
C CYS A 394 27.34 -23.81 -10.73
N ARG A 395 28.55 -24.35 -10.63
CA ARG A 395 28.86 -25.80 -10.64
C ARG A 395 28.45 -26.54 -11.92
N GLY A 396 28.00 -25.84 -12.96
CA GLY A 396 27.72 -26.45 -14.27
C GLY A 396 28.98 -27.00 -14.94
N ASP A 397 28.88 -28.14 -15.62
CA ASP A 397 29.99 -28.79 -16.34
C ASP A 397 30.23 -28.09 -17.70
N VAL A 398 31.03 -27.03 -17.68
CA VAL A 398 31.24 -26.14 -18.83
C VAL A 398 32.70 -25.77 -19.07
N ILE A 399 33.61 -26.07 -18.13
CA ILE A 399 35.01 -25.62 -18.21
C ILE A 399 35.76 -26.32 -19.34
N MET A 400 35.54 -27.62 -19.54
CA MET A 400 36.19 -28.39 -20.60
C MET A 400 35.70 -28.02 -22.00
N GLN A 401 34.56 -27.33 -22.10
CA GLN A 401 33.95 -26.89 -23.35
C GLN A 401 34.34 -25.45 -23.71
N ALA A 402 35.12 -24.79 -22.86
CA ALA A 402 35.55 -23.42 -23.06
C ALA A 402 36.68 -23.38 -24.08
N ASP A 403 36.47 -22.63 -25.17
CA ASP A 403 37.48 -22.38 -26.20
C ASP A 403 37.64 -20.87 -26.37
N LEU A 404 38.81 -20.44 -26.85
CA LEU A 404 39.13 -19.05 -27.19
C LEU A 404 38.48 -18.60 -28.49
N SER A 405 37.85 -19.51 -29.24
CA SER A 405 37.20 -19.22 -30.52
C SER A 405 35.79 -18.66 -30.35
N LYS A 406 35.67 -17.35 -30.13
CA LYS A 406 34.63 -16.48 -30.71
C LYS A 406 34.93 -15.00 -30.47
#